data_AF-A0A0R2FQA0-F1
#
_entry.id   AF-A0A0R2FQA0-F1
#
_cell.length_a   1.000
_cell.length_b   1.000
_cell.length_c   1.000
_cell.angle_alpha   90.00
_cell.angle_beta   90.00
_cell.angle_gamma   90.00
#
_symmetry.space_group_name_H-M   'P 1'
#
loop_
_entity.id
_entity.type
_entity.pdbx_description
1 polymer ?
#
loop_
_entity_poly.entity_id
_entity_poly.type
_entity_poly.pdbx_seq_one_letter_code
_entity_poly.pdbx_strand_id
1 'polypeptide(L)'
;MGDQRKQLAHLTRLMMSLLLTTAVLGRTTLPAHAATSPNAPQPSSTQIRPTVRTPYNPIESDTFLTHQGIDVNAINQTDDLKVAALFHIFANQAALIADTNGNLAVGSLTQANDFGTRGTSPNLSTSDINYIQHLTATISDNAFRNPIFNHVVFGNSIKLDAKNDQVYVNGQRSSLKTADVRQDPADQVYIDLPTVFQSLTQTATDFASQPESAGVVSDYSDLNNRTIDVSNATTTNGHVYVSVPYRYLHDSQPLTIKGLASELTGPTVVINVTDLPDKPTINTQTLLKYEQDPQAITNGESHHYPNHLLWNFGIGSQAITFSGGRFMGSVLAPNALLDAQVNVDGNLVANQVTISGGESHRWDLQPGTDTDTDKPTDPDKPTDPDKPTDPEKPTDPDKPTEPGKPTNPDKPTEPDKPTTPEKPAKPAEPNQPIAPEKPGLPTRPSPPHESAPSTDLDNVTTTNTTSAHQAPSSAIVRPAASRIFTSSAHATPAQEATDNAQLPQTSEPVTSQNWLTLLGASLLTISSSLHFRRSRNE
;
A
#
# COMPACT_ATOMS: atom_id res chain seq x y z
N MET A 1 -62.18 -2.33 15.99
CA MET A 1 -62.35 -0.89 16.33
C MET A 1 -62.18 -0.75 17.83
N GLY A 2 -61.52 0.30 18.32
CA GLY A 2 -61.23 0.49 19.75
C GLY A 2 -60.55 1.84 20.00
N ASP A 3 -61.05 2.59 20.97
CA ASP A 3 -60.85 4.04 21.14
C ASP A 3 -59.47 4.43 21.72
N GLN A 4 -58.41 4.27 20.92
CA GLN A 4 -57.01 4.59 21.30
C GLN A 4 -56.20 5.30 20.19
N ARG A 5 -56.85 6.08 19.32
CA ARG A 5 -56.17 6.89 18.27
C ARG A 5 -56.62 8.36 18.19
N LYS A 6 -57.15 8.92 19.29
CA LYS A 6 -57.49 10.36 19.39
C LYS A 6 -56.94 11.11 20.61
N GLN A 7 -56.17 10.46 21.50
CA GLN A 7 -55.58 11.12 22.69
C GLN A 7 -54.10 11.54 22.56
N LEU A 8 -53.47 11.36 21.39
CA LEU A 8 -52.05 11.72 21.18
C LEU A 8 -51.84 13.04 20.40
N ALA A 9 -52.85 13.91 20.35
CA ALA A 9 -52.82 15.16 19.57
C ALA A 9 -53.23 16.42 20.40
N HIS A 10 -53.21 16.32 21.73
CA HIS A 10 -53.60 17.44 22.61
C HIS A 10 -52.72 17.64 23.85
N LEU A 11 -51.52 17.06 23.87
CA LEU A 11 -50.52 17.27 24.92
C LEU A 11 -49.41 18.28 24.52
N THR A 12 -49.75 19.23 23.64
CA THR A 12 -48.77 20.19 23.06
C THR A 12 -49.30 21.63 23.09
N ARG A 13 -49.89 22.07 24.21
CA ARG A 13 -50.15 23.50 24.56
C ARG A 13 -50.87 23.67 25.92
N LEU A 14 -50.22 23.36 27.04
CA LEU A 14 -50.44 24.04 28.34
C LEU A 14 -49.44 23.52 29.38
N MET A 15 -48.45 24.33 29.76
CA MET A 15 -47.74 24.34 31.06
C MET A 15 -46.73 25.49 31.00
N MET A 16 -47.23 26.72 31.16
CA MET A 16 -46.43 27.94 31.14
C MET A 16 -46.86 28.82 32.32
N SER A 17 -45.88 29.22 33.13
CA SER A 17 -45.93 30.30 34.13
C SER A 17 -46.71 30.12 35.45
N LEU A 18 -45.91 30.27 36.53
CA LEU A 18 -46.09 31.21 37.67
C LEU A 18 -46.69 30.76 39.03
N LEU A 19 -45.95 31.16 40.08
CA LEU A 19 -46.35 31.39 41.50
C LEU A 19 -46.62 30.11 42.34
N LEU A 20 -46.48 30.10 43.68
CA LEU A 20 -46.20 31.16 44.67
C LEU A 20 -45.17 30.71 45.75
N THR A 21 -44.87 31.57 46.74
CA THR A 21 -43.67 31.55 47.62
C THR A 21 -43.99 31.34 49.12
N THR A 22 -42.93 31.26 49.97
CA THR A 22 -42.90 31.35 51.47
C THR A 22 -43.38 30.13 52.28
N ALA A 23 -42.87 29.82 53.49
CA ALA A 23 -41.63 30.14 54.25
C ALA A 23 -41.47 29.07 55.40
N VAL A 24 -40.40 28.93 56.20
CA VAL A 24 -40.01 29.77 57.36
C VAL A 24 -38.70 29.26 58.02
N LEU A 25 -37.74 30.17 58.19
CA LEU A 25 -36.68 30.35 59.23
C LEU A 25 -35.94 29.19 59.95
N GLY A 26 -34.60 29.33 59.99
CA GLY A 26 -33.68 28.84 61.03
C GLY A 26 -32.26 29.42 60.85
N ARG A 27 -31.69 30.11 61.85
CA ARG A 27 -30.40 30.84 61.77
C ARG A 27 -29.44 30.46 62.91
N THR A 28 -28.15 30.29 62.59
CA THR A 28 -26.97 30.65 63.42
C THR A 28 -25.70 30.71 62.56
N THR A 29 -24.59 31.26 63.07
CA THR A 29 -23.50 31.84 62.23
C THR A 29 -22.09 31.80 62.84
N LEU A 30 -21.06 31.64 61.98
CA LEU A 30 -19.61 31.99 62.17
C LEU A 30 -18.78 31.15 63.18
N PRO A 31 -17.41 31.14 63.11
CA PRO A 31 -16.48 31.29 61.97
C PRO A 31 -15.39 30.16 61.92
N ALA A 32 -14.33 30.32 61.11
CA ALA A 32 -13.35 29.27 60.74
C ALA A 32 -11.99 29.29 61.48
N HIS A 33 -11.20 28.20 61.41
CA HIS A 33 -9.71 28.21 61.39
C HIS A 33 -9.00 26.91 60.91
N ALA A 34 -8.01 27.10 60.01
CA ALA A 34 -6.69 26.44 59.86
C ALA A 34 -6.43 24.92 59.55
N ALA A 35 -5.50 24.73 58.58
CA ALA A 35 -4.54 23.61 58.36
C ALA A 35 -5.08 22.23 57.90
N THR A 36 -4.36 21.40 57.13
CA THR A 36 -2.91 21.31 56.78
C THR A 36 -2.61 21.14 55.25
N SER A 37 -1.33 21.18 54.88
CA SER A 37 -0.76 20.90 53.54
C SER A 37 0.02 19.55 53.56
N PRO A 38 0.60 18.97 52.47
CA PRO A 38 1.53 19.64 51.53
C PRO A 38 1.36 19.32 50.01
N ASN A 39 2.07 20.10 49.19
CA ASN A 39 2.32 19.80 47.77
C ASN A 39 3.10 18.50 47.56
N ALA A 40 2.76 17.78 46.49
CA ALA A 40 3.72 16.99 45.72
C ALA A 40 3.64 17.45 44.25
N PRO A 41 4.73 17.90 43.62
CA PRO A 41 4.69 18.25 42.20
C PRO A 41 4.49 16.97 41.38
N GLN A 42 3.35 16.85 40.72
CA GLN A 42 3.19 15.87 39.65
C GLN A 42 4.26 16.15 38.58
N PRO A 43 4.95 15.12 38.04
CA PRO A 43 5.88 15.33 36.94
C PRO A 43 5.10 15.90 35.77
N SER A 44 5.47 17.11 35.34
CA SER A 44 4.79 17.82 34.27
C SER A 44 4.80 16.96 33.00
N SER A 45 3.63 16.55 32.53
CA SER A 45 3.51 15.94 31.21
C SER A 45 3.85 17.01 30.17
N THR A 46 5.12 17.07 29.79
CA THR A 46 5.58 17.87 28.65
C THR A 46 4.89 17.32 27.41
N GLN A 47 3.73 17.88 27.09
CA GLN A 47 3.20 17.82 25.73
C GLN A 47 4.24 18.51 24.85
N ILE A 48 5.10 17.70 24.23
CA ILE A 48 5.85 18.11 23.06
C ILE A 48 4.81 18.20 21.94
N ARG A 49 4.00 19.26 21.97
CA ARG A 49 3.38 19.77 20.74
C ARG A 49 4.57 20.05 19.82
N PRO A 50 4.74 19.32 18.70
CA PRO A 50 5.92 19.50 17.87
C PRO A 50 5.92 20.94 17.37
N THR A 51 6.87 21.73 17.88
CA THR A 51 7.21 23.04 17.30
C THR A 51 8.26 22.86 16.21
N VAL A 52 8.22 21.69 15.56
CA VAL A 52 8.80 21.45 14.23
C VAL A 52 7.93 22.19 13.21
N ARG A 53 7.97 23.53 13.28
CA ARG A 53 7.49 24.39 12.20
C ARG A 53 8.58 24.50 11.14
N THR A 54 8.91 23.36 10.53
CA THR A 54 9.27 23.37 9.12
C THR A 54 8.14 24.06 8.35
N PRO A 55 8.41 24.84 7.30
CA PRO A 55 7.34 25.28 6.41
C PRO A 55 6.61 24.03 5.90
N TYR A 56 5.28 24.02 6.04
CA TYR A 56 4.46 22.97 5.47
C TYR A 56 4.33 23.21 3.98
N ASN A 57 4.67 22.18 3.22
CA ASN A 57 4.69 22.15 1.76
C ASN A 57 3.90 20.90 1.34
N PRO A 58 2.95 20.98 0.38
CA PRO A 58 2.42 19.79 -0.28
C PRO A 58 3.53 19.08 -1.07
N ILE A 59 3.31 17.81 -1.41
CA ILE A 59 4.32 16.90 -1.97
C ILE A 59 5.07 17.45 -3.20
N GLU A 60 4.39 18.22 -4.06
CA GLU A 60 4.94 18.94 -5.22
C GLU A 60 6.05 19.95 -4.87
N SER A 61 6.18 20.31 -3.60
CA SER A 61 7.12 21.31 -3.09
C SER A 61 7.88 20.83 -1.85
N ASP A 62 7.81 19.54 -1.49
CA ASP A 62 8.50 19.02 -0.32
C ASP A 62 10.02 19.11 -0.51
N THR A 63 10.64 20.00 0.28
CA THR A 63 12.07 20.32 0.11
C THR A 63 12.97 19.13 0.42
N PHE A 64 12.54 18.14 1.21
CA PHE A 64 13.35 16.94 1.43
C PHE A 64 13.38 16.08 0.17
N LEU A 65 12.25 15.90 -0.52
CA LEU A 65 12.21 15.19 -1.81
C LEU A 65 13.12 15.88 -2.83
N THR A 66 13.07 17.21 -2.92
CA THR A 66 13.99 17.99 -3.77
C THR A 66 15.47 17.75 -3.41
N HIS A 67 15.83 17.68 -2.12
CA HIS A 67 17.20 17.37 -1.69
C HIS A 67 17.61 15.90 -1.95
N GLN A 68 16.67 14.97 -2.14
CA GLN A 68 16.94 13.61 -2.62
C GLN A 68 17.00 13.52 -4.16
N GLY A 69 16.81 14.62 -4.88
CA GLY A 69 16.76 14.64 -6.35
C GLY A 69 15.41 14.25 -6.95
N ILE A 70 14.35 14.15 -6.14
CA ILE A 70 13.01 13.75 -6.55
C ILE A 70 12.20 15.01 -6.87
N ASP A 71 12.00 15.30 -8.17
CA ASP A 71 11.09 16.36 -8.63
C ASP A 71 9.70 15.78 -8.94
N VAL A 72 8.79 15.96 -7.99
CA VAL A 72 7.40 15.52 -8.09
C VAL A 72 6.63 16.24 -9.21
N ASN A 73 7.03 17.46 -9.58
CA ASN A 73 6.40 18.19 -10.69
C ASN A 73 6.82 17.60 -12.04
N ALA A 74 8.08 17.18 -12.16
CA ALA A 74 8.56 16.45 -13.33
C ALA A 74 7.83 15.10 -13.45
N ILE A 75 7.73 14.32 -12.37
CA ILE A 75 7.01 13.04 -12.33
C ILE A 75 5.51 13.23 -12.69
N ASN A 76 4.85 14.28 -12.17
CA ASN A 76 3.48 14.63 -12.56
C ASN A 76 3.32 14.98 -14.06
N GLN A 77 4.40 15.37 -14.75
CA GLN A 77 4.38 15.64 -16.19
C GLN A 77 4.74 14.39 -17.02
N THR A 78 5.77 13.65 -16.64
CA THR A 78 6.35 12.56 -17.46
C THR A 78 5.80 11.18 -17.16
N ASP A 79 5.33 10.90 -15.94
CA ASP A 79 4.85 9.56 -15.55
C ASP A 79 3.33 9.45 -15.68
N ASP A 80 2.85 8.32 -16.18
CA ASP A 80 1.42 8.05 -16.39
C ASP A 80 0.64 7.94 -15.08
N LEU A 81 1.26 7.38 -14.04
CA LEU A 81 0.70 7.31 -12.69
C LEU A 81 0.91 8.62 -11.91
N LYS A 82 1.57 9.63 -12.50
CA LYS A 82 1.80 10.93 -11.86
C LYS A 82 2.50 10.73 -10.51
N VAL A 83 2.22 11.55 -9.50
CA VAL A 83 2.72 11.37 -8.13
C VAL A 83 2.43 9.98 -7.52
N ALA A 84 1.47 9.21 -8.02
CA ALA A 84 1.23 7.83 -7.55
C ALA A 84 2.34 6.85 -7.95
N ALA A 85 3.14 7.15 -8.98
CA ALA A 85 4.29 6.33 -9.40
C ALA A 85 5.34 6.14 -8.29
N LEU A 86 5.45 7.13 -7.38
CA LEU A 86 6.35 7.10 -6.22
C LEU A 86 5.91 6.11 -5.12
N PHE A 87 4.76 5.46 -5.23
CA PHE A 87 4.17 4.63 -4.18
C PHE A 87 3.78 3.25 -4.69
N HIS A 88 4.16 2.21 -3.94
CA HIS A 88 3.69 0.84 -4.19
C HIS A 88 2.15 0.73 -4.08
N ILE A 89 1.54 1.43 -3.12
CA ILE A 89 0.07 1.50 -3.00
C ILE A 89 -0.39 2.96 -2.96
N PHE A 90 -1.27 3.34 -3.88
CA PHE A 90 -1.91 4.65 -3.92
C PHE A 90 -3.44 4.49 -3.92
N ALA A 91 -4.10 4.81 -2.79
CA ALA A 91 -5.50 4.45 -2.60
C ALA A 91 -6.30 5.42 -1.72
N ASN A 92 -7.60 5.61 -1.97
CA ASN A 92 -8.45 6.31 -1.01
C ASN A 92 -8.62 5.49 0.28
N GLN A 93 -8.60 4.15 0.20
CA GLN A 93 -8.53 3.25 1.35
C GLN A 93 -7.58 2.06 1.10
N ALA A 94 -6.79 1.68 2.11
CA ALA A 94 -5.99 0.47 2.09
C ALA A 94 -6.27 -0.46 3.30
N ALA A 95 -6.09 -1.76 3.07
CA ALA A 95 -6.11 -2.80 4.11
C ALA A 95 -5.02 -3.84 3.84
N LEU A 96 -3.94 -3.79 4.62
CA LEU A 96 -2.80 -4.71 4.51
C LEU A 96 -2.94 -5.84 5.54
N ILE A 97 -3.26 -7.04 5.05
CA ILE A 97 -3.46 -8.27 5.85
C ILE A 97 -2.23 -9.18 5.72
N ALA A 98 -1.60 -9.24 4.53
CA ALA A 98 -0.30 -9.88 4.30
C ALA A 98 0.83 -8.84 4.18
N ASP A 99 2.10 -9.29 4.14
CA ASP A 99 3.28 -8.42 4.06
C ASP A 99 3.28 -7.61 2.76
N THR A 100 3.60 -6.33 2.88
CA THR A 100 3.55 -5.34 1.80
C THR A 100 4.94 -4.71 1.67
N ASN A 101 5.78 -5.30 0.83
CA ASN A 101 7.15 -4.84 0.57
C ASN A 101 7.18 -3.57 -0.29
N GLY A 102 6.61 -2.49 0.23
CA GLY A 102 6.51 -1.20 -0.43
C GLY A 102 5.93 -0.11 0.45
N ASN A 103 6.05 1.12 -0.03
CA ASN A 103 5.54 2.34 0.59
C ASN A 103 4.13 2.70 0.10
N LEU A 104 3.43 3.58 0.81
CA LEU A 104 2.01 3.83 0.56
C LEU A 104 1.58 5.30 0.74
N ALA A 105 0.67 5.75 -0.13
CA ALA A 105 -0.04 7.02 -0.04
C ALA A 105 -1.54 6.73 0.04
N VAL A 106 -2.14 6.90 1.21
CA VAL A 106 -3.52 6.46 1.47
C VAL A 106 -4.37 7.46 2.23
N GLY A 107 -5.63 7.58 1.79
CA GLY A 107 -6.66 8.37 2.48
C GLY A 107 -7.04 7.74 3.82
N SER A 108 -7.15 6.42 3.88
CA SER A 108 -7.45 5.67 5.11
C SER A 108 -6.73 4.33 5.17
N LEU A 109 -5.82 4.15 6.13
CA LEU A 109 -5.18 2.86 6.43
C LEU A 109 -5.98 2.12 7.50
N THR A 110 -6.70 1.09 7.07
CA THR A 110 -7.69 0.36 7.90
C THR A 110 -7.18 -0.94 8.50
N GLN A 111 -6.21 -1.59 7.86
CA GLN A 111 -5.39 -2.67 8.41
C GLN A 111 -3.92 -2.45 7.98
N ALA A 112 -2.98 -2.77 8.86
CA ALA A 112 -1.55 -2.48 8.69
C ALA A 112 -0.68 -3.57 9.32
N ASN A 113 -0.63 -4.73 8.65
CA ASN A 113 0.43 -5.72 8.86
C ASN A 113 1.82 -5.12 8.46
N ASP A 114 2.88 -5.93 8.47
CA ASP A 114 4.23 -5.53 8.10
C ASP A 114 4.28 -4.84 6.71
N PHE A 115 4.98 -3.70 6.62
CA PHE A 115 5.14 -2.98 5.35
C PHE A 115 6.40 -2.12 5.24
N GLY A 116 6.68 -1.63 4.03
CA GLY A 116 7.84 -0.81 3.66
C GLY A 116 8.85 -1.59 2.81
N THR A 117 9.53 -0.87 1.91
CA THR A 117 10.36 -1.44 0.83
C THR A 117 11.66 -2.06 1.33
N ARG A 118 12.04 -3.19 0.73
CA ARG A 118 13.20 -4.03 1.01
C ARG A 118 13.67 -4.63 -0.31
N GLY A 119 14.92 -5.11 -0.34
CA GLY A 119 15.57 -5.56 -1.56
C GLY A 119 16.02 -4.40 -2.45
N THR A 120 16.07 -4.59 -3.76
CA THR A 120 16.50 -3.58 -4.74
C THR A 120 15.82 -3.78 -6.08
N SER A 121 15.14 -2.74 -6.56
CA SER A 121 14.51 -2.67 -7.88
C SER A 121 14.78 -1.27 -8.47
N PRO A 122 14.72 -1.08 -9.81
CA PRO A 122 14.68 0.27 -10.39
C PRO A 122 13.37 0.95 -9.99
N ASN A 123 13.48 1.82 -8.98
CA ASN A 123 12.37 2.57 -8.38
C ASN A 123 12.67 4.08 -8.50
N LEU A 124 11.62 4.90 -8.55
CA LEU A 124 11.72 6.36 -8.63
C LEU A 124 12.24 7.00 -7.31
N SER A 125 12.31 6.23 -6.22
CA SER A 125 13.05 6.61 -5.01
C SER A 125 13.74 5.41 -4.35
N THR A 126 14.95 5.63 -3.82
CA THR A 126 15.70 4.64 -3.00
C THR A 126 15.15 4.53 -1.57
N SER A 127 14.57 5.62 -1.08
CA SER A 127 13.97 5.74 0.25
C SER A 127 12.45 5.66 0.18
N ASP A 128 11.80 5.28 1.27
CA ASP A 128 10.35 5.17 1.32
C ASP A 128 9.70 6.54 1.60
N ILE A 129 8.74 6.90 0.76
CA ILE A 129 7.86 8.06 0.97
C ILE A 129 6.49 7.51 1.37
N ASN A 130 5.91 7.94 2.48
CA ASN A 130 4.59 7.46 2.91
C ASN A 130 3.66 8.63 3.26
N TYR A 131 2.39 8.53 2.87
CA TYR A 131 1.32 9.42 3.31
C TYR A 131 0.16 8.61 3.90
N ILE A 132 -0.26 8.92 5.11
CA ILE A 132 -1.40 8.27 5.79
C ILE A 132 -2.29 9.36 6.37
N GLN A 133 -3.32 9.78 5.63
CA GLN A 133 -4.21 10.87 6.02
C GLN A 133 -5.10 10.50 7.22
N HIS A 134 -5.66 9.28 7.20
CA HIS A 134 -6.41 8.69 8.31
C HIS A 134 -5.89 7.28 8.62
N LEU A 135 -5.94 6.91 9.90
CA LEU A 135 -5.44 5.63 10.41
C LEU A 135 -6.41 5.08 11.45
N THR A 136 -7.03 3.94 11.14
CA THR A 136 -7.79 3.14 12.12
C THR A 136 -7.10 1.84 12.49
N ALA A 137 -6.07 1.44 11.74
CA ALA A 137 -5.24 0.29 12.04
C ALA A 137 -4.33 0.52 13.27
N THR A 138 -4.00 -0.57 13.96
CA THR A 138 -2.72 -0.66 14.70
C THR A 138 -1.63 -0.86 13.67
N ILE A 139 -0.57 -0.05 13.72
CA ILE A 139 0.62 -0.20 12.89
C ILE A 139 1.50 -1.32 13.48
N SER A 140 1.97 -2.27 12.65
CA SER A 140 2.93 -3.31 13.06
C SER A 140 4.25 -2.72 13.56
N ASP A 141 4.93 -3.41 14.48
CA ASP A 141 6.31 -3.08 14.91
C ASP A 141 7.29 -3.14 13.72
N ASN A 142 6.97 -3.94 12.70
CA ASN A 142 7.68 -4.05 11.43
C ASN A 142 7.00 -3.21 10.31
N ALA A 143 6.47 -2.04 10.62
CA ALA A 143 6.11 -1.05 9.60
C ALA A 143 7.31 -0.18 9.21
N PHE A 144 7.26 0.42 8.03
CA PHE A 144 8.29 1.35 7.52
C PHE A 144 9.69 0.70 7.43
N ARG A 145 9.75 -0.51 6.86
CA ARG A 145 10.94 -1.39 6.83
C ARG A 145 12.12 -0.92 5.95
N ASN A 146 12.06 0.27 5.31
CA ASN A 146 13.14 0.74 4.44
C ASN A 146 14.46 0.92 5.22
N PRO A 147 15.57 0.29 4.78
CA PRO A 147 16.84 0.28 5.51
C PRO A 147 17.69 1.54 5.28
N ILE A 148 17.32 2.41 4.34
CA ILE A 148 18.03 3.65 4.01
C ILE A 148 17.40 4.83 4.76
N PHE A 149 16.13 5.12 4.47
CA PHE A 149 15.38 6.21 5.10
C PHE A 149 13.87 6.04 4.88
N ASN A 150 13.07 6.60 5.81
CA ASN A 150 11.62 6.73 5.68
C ASN A 150 11.22 8.20 5.82
N HIS A 151 10.56 8.77 4.81
CA HIS A 151 9.83 10.04 4.92
C HIS A 151 8.34 9.71 5.09
N VAL A 152 7.78 10.02 6.26
CA VAL A 152 6.40 9.64 6.62
C VAL A 152 5.60 10.88 6.99
N VAL A 153 4.52 11.14 6.27
CA VAL A 153 3.59 12.23 6.57
C VAL A 153 2.25 11.63 7.03
N PHE A 154 1.84 11.99 8.24
CA PHE A 154 0.51 11.62 8.78
C PHE A 154 -0.48 12.77 8.63
N GLY A 155 -1.76 12.48 8.49
CA GLY A 155 -2.80 13.51 8.53
C GLY A 155 -2.99 14.10 9.94
N ASN A 156 -3.49 15.34 10.00
CA ASN A 156 -3.77 16.08 11.24
C ASN A 156 -4.74 15.35 12.20
N SER A 157 -5.50 14.38 11.70
CA SER A 157 -6.42 13.55 12.49
C SER A 157 -5.72 12.55 13.42
N ILE A 158 -4.46 12.21 13.14
CA ILE A 158 -3.69 11.16 13.82
C ILE A 158 -2.92 11.76 15.00
N LYS A 159 -2.89 11.07 16.15
CA LYS A 159 -2.16 11.57 17.32
C LYS A 159 -0.70 11.14 17.26
N LEU A 160 0.21 12.10 17.24
CA LEU A 160 1.65 11.86 17.28
C LEU A 160 2.24 12.35 18.62
N ASP A 161 2.96 11.47 19.29
CA ASP A 161 3.75 11.76 20.50
C ASP A 161 5.21 11.33 20.26
N ALA A 162 6.17 11.99 20.89
CA ALA A 162 7.59 11.65 20.76
C ALA A 162 8.31 11.62 22.12
N LYS A 163 9.14 10.60 22.36
CA LYS A 163 9.93 10.44 23.60
C LYS A 163 11.28 9.81 23.28
N ASN A 164 12.39 10.45 23.64
CA ASN A 164 13.76 9.95 23.42
C ASN A 164 14.01 9.50 21.96
N ASP A 165 13.62 10.35 20.99
CA ASP A 165 13.63 10.08 19.55
C ASP A 165 12.76 8.90 19.05
N GLN A 166 11.95 8.28 19.93
CA GLN A 166 10.96 7.29 19.53
C GLN A 166 9.60 7.95 19.26
N VAL A 167 9.05 7.75 18.05
CA VAL A 167 7.70 8.20 17.70
C VAL A 167 6.64 7.19 18.12
N TYR A 168 5.52 7.72 18.63
CA TYR A 168 4.30 7.00 18.97
C TYR A 168 3.14 7.52 18.11
N VAL A 169 2.41 6.60 17.48
CA VAL A 169 1.27 6.89 16.60
C VAL A 169 -0.01 6.35 17.25
N ASN A 170 -0.99 7.22 17.48
CA ASN A 170 -2.20 6.96 18.28
C ASN A 170 -1.90 6.34 19.66
N GLY A 171 -0.73 6.64 20.23
CA GLY A 171 -0.24 6.11 21.52
C GLY A 171 0.49 4.77 21.44
N GLN A 172 0.47 4.07 20.31
CA GLN A 172 1.29 2.88 20.06
C GLN A 172 2.71 3.28 19.67
N ARG A 173 3.73 2.51 20.07
CA ARG A 173 5.10 2.74 19.61
C ARG A 173 5.19 2.36 18.12
N SER A 174 5.96 3.11 17.34
CA SER A 174 6.31 2.76 15.96
C SER A 174 7.80 2.35 15.84
N SER A 175 8.26 2.00 14.65
CA SER A 175 9.68 1.90 14.29
C SER A 175 10.38 3.28 14.20
N LEU A 176 9.62 4.28 13.74
CA LEU A 176 10.07 5.60 13.27
C LEU A 176 10.76 6.49 14.30
N LYS A 177 11.66 7.33 13.80
CA LYS A 177 12.38 8.41 14.51
C LYS A 177 11.73 9.76 14.29
N THR A 178 12.11 10.75 15.09
CA THR A 178 11.50 12.09 15.01
C THR A 178 11.91 12.89 13.77
N ALA A 179 12.98 12.49 13.10
CA ALA A 179 13.39 13.05 11.81
C ALA A 179 12.58 12.50 10.62
N ASP A 180 12.04 11.27 10.75
CA ASP A 180 11.31 10.57 9.69
C ASP A 180 9.91 11.17 9.48
N VAL A 181 9.35 11.83 10.49
CA VAL A 181 7.91 12.09 10.61
C VAL A 181 7.54 13.57 10.46
N ARG A 182 6.55 13.83 9.60
CA ARG A 182 5.85 15.12 9.48
C ARG A 182 4.34 14.91 9.63
N GLN A 183 3.61 16.01 9.74
CA GLN A 183 2.16 15.99 9.87
C GLN A 183 1.51 17.11 9.06
N ASP A 184 0.36 16.81 8.44
CA ASP A 184 -0.53 17.81 7.85
C ASP A 184 -0.93 18.88 8.89
N PRO A 185 -1.12 20.15 8.49
CA PRO A 185 -1.77 21.16 9.31
C PRO A 185 -3.30 20.94 9.33
N ALA A 186 -4.03 21.78 10.06
CA ALA A 186 -5.47 21.59 10.27
C ALA A 186 -6.33 21.63 8.99
N ASP A 187 -5.92 22.44 8.01
CA ASP A 187 -6.74 22.85 6.85
C ASP A 187 -6.08 22.55 5.49
N GLN A 188 -5.03 21.71 5.45
CA GLN A 188 -4.30 21.35 4.22
C GLN A 188 -3.87 19.87 4.26
N VAL A 189 -3.65 19.27 3.09
CA VAL A 189 -3.33 17.83 2.93
C VAL A 189 -2.08 17.65 2.07
N TYR A 190 -1.12 16.83 2.51
CA TYR A 190 0.18 16.68 1.85
C TYR A 190 0.07 16.13 0.42
N ILE A 191 -0.95 15.30 0.17
CA ILE A 191 -1.37 14.87 -1.16
C ILE A 191 -2.88 15.09 -1.28
N ASP A 192 -3.32 15.86 -2.29
CA ASP A 192 -4.73 16.02 -2.62
C ASP A 192 -5.23 14.82 -3.43
N LEU A 193 -5.50 13.71 -2.72
CA LEU A 193 -5.92 12.45 -3.32
C LEU A 193 -7.12 12.60 -4.29
N PRO A 194 -8.21 13.35 -3.99
CA PRO A 194 -9.26 13.64 -4.96
C PRO A 194 -8.78 14.21 -6.30
N THR A 195 -7.89 15.21 -6.27
CA THR A 195 -7.34 15.84 -7.48
C THR A 195 -6.44 14.88 -8.26
N VAL A 196 -5.61 14.08 -7.56
CA VAL A 196 -4.77 13.06 -8.21
C VAL A 196 -5.62 11.95 -8.83
N PHE A 197 -6.64 11.45 -8.12
CA PHE A 197 -7.58 10.45 -8.65
C PHE A 197 -8.39 10.96 -9.85
N GLN A 198 -8.69 12.27 -9.91
CA GLN A 198 -9.28 12.87 -11.11
C GLN A 198 -8.33 12.80 -12.32
N SER A 199 -7.04 13.12 -12.14
CA SER A 199 -6.01 13.03 -13.19
C SER A 199 -5.75 11.58 -13.63
N LEU A 200 -5.72 10.64 -12.69
CA LEU A 200 -5.60 9.20 -12.97
C LEU A 200 -6.82 8.65 -13.72
N THR A 201 -8.02 9.12 -13.40
CA THR A 201 -9.26 8.77 -14.12
C THR A 201 -9.24 9.29 -15.56
N GLN A 202 -8.71 10.49 -15.78
CA GLN A 202 -8.50 11.03 -17.12
C GLN A 202 -7.49 10.18 -17.91
N THR A 203 -6.32 9.89 -17.32
CA THR A 203 -5.28 9.04 -17.93
C THR A 203 -5.82 7.65 -18.31
N ALA A 204 -6.55 6.99 -17.40
CA ALA A 204 -7.20 5.69 -17.66
C ALA A 204 -8.24 5.76 -18.80
N THR A 205 -8.91 6.90 -18.97
CA THR A 205 -9.88 7.13 -20.07
C THR A 205 -9.16 7.37 -21.39
N ASP A 206 -8.12 8.20 -21.40
CA ASP A 206 -7.37 8.55 -22.60
C ASP A 206 -6.63 7.33 -23.16
N PHE A 207 -6.04 6.50 -22.30
CA PHE A 207 -5.45 5.21 -22.67
C PHE A 207 -6.48 4.21 -23.20
N ALA A 208 -7.64 4.09 -22.57
CA ALA A 208 -8.72 3.21 -23.05
C ALA A 208 -9.34 3.66 -24.39
N SER A 209 -9.01 4.87 -24.86
CA SER A 209 -9.41 5.38 -26.18
C SER A 209 -8.38 5.13 -27.29
N GLN A 210 -7.16 4.72 -26.95
CA GLN A 210 -6.11 4.47 -27.95
C GLN A 210 -6.33 3.14 -28.70
N PRO A 211 -6.03 3.09 -30.01
CA PRO A 211 -5.97 1.84 -30.74
C PRO A 211 -4.76 1.01 -30.29
N GLU A 212 -4.79 -0.30 -30.55
CA GLU A 212 -3.62 -1.16 -30.39
C GLU A 212 -2.48 -0.72 -31.34
N SER A 213 -1.25 -0.61 -30.81
CA SER A 213 -0.06 -0.18 -31.56
C SER A 213 0.23 -1.13 -32.73
N ALA A 214 0.64 -0.56 -33.87
CA ALA A 214 1.07 -1.36 -35.01
C ALA A 214 2.29 -2.21 -34.63
N GLY A 215 2.32 -3.48 -35.04
CA GLY A 215 3.43 -4.39 -34.75
C GLY A 215 3.33 -5.17 -33.43
N VAL A 216 2.32 -4.92 -32.60
CA VAL A 216 1.92 -5.83 -31.51
C VAL A 216 1.45 -7.17 -32.09
N VAL A 217 1.91 -8.28 -31.52
CA VAL A 217 1.50 -9.64 -31.94
C VAL A 217 0.98 -10.43 -30.75
N SER A 218 -0.33 -10.61 -30.69
CA SER A 218 -1.00 -11.44 -29.68
C SER A 218 -1.32 -12.84 -30.21
N ASP A 219 -0.89 -13.89 -29.49
CA ASP A 219 -1.29 -15.28 -29.73
C ASP A 219 -1.88 -15.89 -28.45
N TYR A 220 -3.11 -16.36 -28.56
CA TYR A 220 -3.86 -17.02 -27.49
C TYR A 220 -4.29 -18.46 -27.86
N SER A 221 -3.70 -19.04 -28.91
CA SER A 221 -4.16 -20.31 -29.51
C SER A 221 -3.76 -21.55 -28.71
N ASP A 222 -2.52 -21.61 -28.20
CA ASP A 222 -2.13 -22.58 -27.16
C ASP A 222 -2.37 -21.97 -25.79
N LEU A 223 -3.32 -22.53 -25.04
CA LEU A 223 -3.65 -22.09 -23.68
C LEU A 223 -2.45 -22.11 -22.74
N ASN A 224 -1.48 -23.00 -22.94
CA ASN A 224 -0.30 -23.11 -22.06
C ASN A 224 0.84 -22.14 -22.44
N ASN A 225 0.80 -21.59 -23.66
CA ASN A 225 1.87 -20.76 -24.24
C ASN A 225 1.30 -19.46 -24.83
N ARG A 226 0.32 -18.84 -24.17
CA ARG A 226 -0.30 -17.57 -24.59
C ARG A 226 0.72 -16.44 -24.49
N THR A 227 0.86 -15.62 -25.53
CA THR A 227 1.84 -14.52 -25.55
C THR A 227 1.31 -13.23 -26.17
N ILE A 228 1.77 -12.11 -25.64
CA ILE A 228 1.72 -10.78 -26.24
C ILE A 228 3.18 -10.41 -26.53
N ASP A 229 3.50 -10.16 -27.79
CA ASP A 229 4.83 -9.79 -28.25
C ASP A 229 4.82 -8.32 -28.71
N VAL A 230 5.53 -7.45 -28.00
CA VAL A 230 5.66 -6.03 -28.35
C VAL A 230 7.03 -5.70 -28.98
N SER A 231 7.88 -6.71 -29.21
CA SER A 231 9.28 -6.53 -29.67
C SER A 231 9.45 -5.85 -31.05
N ASN A 232 8.35 -5.58 -31.76
CA ASN A 232 8.31 -4.88 -33.04
C ASN A 232 7.19 -3.82 -33.08
N ALA A 233 6.67 -3.41 -31.91
CA ALA A 233 5.55 -2.48 -31.82
C ALA A 233 6.00 -1.01 -31.95
N THR A 234 5.23 -0.20 -32.68
CA THR A 234 5.46 1.24 -32.81
C THR A 234 5.08 1.97 -31.54
N THR A 235 5.96 2.85 -31.05
CA THR A 235 5.65 3.75 -29.93
C THR A 235 4.78 4.92 -30.38
N THR A 236 4.14 5.61 -29.43
CA THR A 236 3.49 6.91 -29.65
C THR A 236 3.46 7.68 -28.33
N ASN A 237 4.18 8.80 -28.25
CA ASN A 237 4.38 9.60 -27.03
C ASN A 237 5.07 8.83 -25.88
N GLY A 238 5.86 7.80 -26.22
CA GLY A 238 6.52 6.91 -25.25
C GLY A 238 5.72 5.67 -24.88
N HIS A 239 4.56 5.42 -25.50
CA HIS A 239 3.69 4.29 -25.16
C HIS A 239 3.56 3.24 -26.26
N VAL A 240 3.37 1.98 -25.87
CA VAL A 240 2.86 0.89 -26.73
C VAL A 240 1.53 0.42 -26.18
N TYR A 241 0.45 0.54 -26.97
CA TYR A 241 -0.90 0.20 -26.53
C TYR A 241 -1.30 -1.21 -26.96
N VAL A 242 -1.89 -1.99 -26.05
CA VAL A 242 -2.34 -3.38 -26.29
C VAL A 242 -3.77 -3.56 -25.75
N SER A 243 -4.63 -4.29 -26.44
CA SER A 243 -6.01 -4.59 -26.02
C SER A 243 -6.17 -6.06 -25.61
N VAL A 244 -6.47 -6.32 -24.33
CA VAL A 244 -6.58 -7.68 -23.78
C VAL A 244 -7.98 -7.94 -23.19
N PRO A 245 -8.82 -8.72 -23.88
CA PRO A 245 -10.11 -9.16 -23.35
C PRO A 245 -9.97 -9.99 -22.07
N TYR A 246 -10.73 -9.64 -21.04
CA TYR A 246 -10.75 -10.26 -19.70
C TYR A 246 -10.79 -11.80 -19.72
N ARG A 247 -11.43 -12.41 -20.72
CA ARG A 247 -11.47 -13.88 -20.90
C ARG A 247 -10.10 -14.56 -20.87
N TYR A 248 -9.04 -13.85 -21.29
CA TYR A 248 -7.67 -14.38 -21.25
C TYR A 248 -7.01 -14.26 -19.86
N LEU A 249 -7.49 -13.34 -19.02
CA LEU A 249 -7.00 -13.13 -17.66
C LEU A 249 -7.72 -14.02 -16.61
N HIS A 250 -8.89 -14.53 -16.96
CA HIS A 250 -9.80 -15.29 -16.10
C HIS A 250 -9.30 -16.70 -15.74
N ASP A 251 -8.61 -17.39 -16.66
CA ASP A 251 -8.07 -18.74 -16.45
C ASP A 251 -6.68 -18.72 -15.80
N SER A 252 -6.32 -19.82 -15.12
CA SER A 252 -5.04 -19.95 -14.39
C SER A 252 -3.80 -20.20 -15.27
N GLN A 253 -3.95 -20.35 -16.59
CA GLN A 253 -2.81 -20.52 -17.47
C GLN A 253 -1.95 -19.25 -17.54
N PRO A 254 -0.66 -19.33 -17.90
CA PRO A 254 0.17 -18.15 -18.03
C PRO A 254 -0.27 -17.24 -19.19
N LEU A 255 0.20 -15.99 -19.12
CA LEU A 255 0.21 -15.02 -20.22
C LEU A 255 1.59 -14.38 -20.25
N THR A 256 2.32 -14.58 -21.35
CA THR A 256 3.70 -14.09 -21.49
C THR A 256 3.73 -12.78 -22.26
N ILE A 257 4.17 -11.69 -21.62
CA ILE A 257 4.45 -10.42 -22.29
C ILE A 257 5.94 -10.41 -22.63
N LYS A 258 6.29 -10.12 -23.89
CA LYS A 258 7.66 -10.16 -24.40
C LYS A 258 8.05 -8.85 -25.09
N GLY A 259 9.33 -8.52 -25.06
CA GLY A 259 9.87 -7.32 -25.69
C GLY A 259 9.73 -6.08 -24.81
N LEU A 260 9.63 -6.26 -23.49
CA LEU A 260 9.73 -5.14 -22.55
C LEU A 260 11.14 -4.57 -22.59
N ALA A 261 11.28 -3.25 -22.72
CA ALA A 261 12.58 -2.60 -22.79
C ALA A 261 13.41 -2.80 -21.51
N SER A 262 14.68 -3.14 -21.68
CA SER A 262 15.59 -3.45 -20.55
C SER A 262 16.20 -2.21 -19.89
N GLU A 263 16.07 -1.05 -20.52
CA GLU A 263 16.66 0.23 -20.11
C GLU A 263 15.62 1.19 -19.51
N LEU A 264 16.06 2.11 -18.64
CA LEU A 264 15.17 3.07 -17.97
C LEU A 264 14.37 3.95 -18.95
N THR A 265 14.94 4.27 -20.11
CA THR A 265 14.31 5.07 -21.18
C THR A 265 13.52 4.20 -22.18
N GLY A 266 12.90 3.13 -21.71
CA GLY A 266 12.01 2.31 -22.52
C GLY A 266 10.66 3.00 -22.80
N PRO A 267 9.88 2.50 -23.77
CA PRO A 267 8.47 2.85 -23.88
C PRO A 267 7.62 2.03 -22.89
N THR A 268 6.60 2.66 -22.30
CA THR A 268 5.66 1.99 -21.40
C THR A 268 4.63 1.18 -22.20
N VAL A 269 4.53 -0.12 -21.92
CA VAL A 269 3.48 -0.98 -22.47
C VAL A 269 2.21 -0.79 -21.65
N VAL A 270 1.19 -0.17 -22.25
CA VAL A 270 -0.13 0.05 -21.65
C VAL A 270 -1.09 -1.03 -22.14
N ILE A 271 -1.46 -1.95 -21.25
CA ILE A 271 -2.45 -3.00 -21.53
C ILE A 271 -3.83 -2.51 -21.07
N ASN A 272 -4.68 -2.18 -22.04
CA ASN A 272 -6.10 -1.90 -21.82
C ASN A 272 -6.87 -3.21 -21.68
N VAL A 273 -7.48 -3.45 -20.51
CA VAL A 273 -8.25 -4.67 -20.25
C VAL A 273 -9.72 -4.46 -20.65
N THR A 274 -10.18 -5.20 -21.66
CA THR A 274 -11.56 -5.08 -22.20
C THR A 274 -12.50 -6.14 -21.62
N ASP A 275 -13.81 -5.94 -21.81
CA ASP A 275 -14.85 -6.93 -21.50
C ASP A 275 -14.93 -7.38 -20.02
N LEU A 276 -14.57 -6.49 -19.10
CA LEU A 276 -14.60 -6.74 -17.65
C LEU A 276 -16.04 -6.91 -17.12
N PRO A 277 -16.38 -8.03 -16.46
CA PRO A 277 -17.64 -8.18 -15.71
C PRO A 277 -17.62 -7.37 -14.40
N ASP A 278 -18.75 -7.28 -13.69
CA ASP A 278 -18.89 -6.53 -12.42
C ASP A 278 -17.89 -6.93 -11.31
N LYS A 279 -17.43 -8.19 -11.35
CA LYS A 279 -16.52 -8.82 -10.38
C LYS A 279 -15.50 -9.69 -11.10
N PRO A 280 -14.48 -9.09 -11.76
CA PRO A 280 -13.49 -9.84 -12.50
C PRO A 280 -12.54 -10.57 -11.54
N THR A 281 -12.30 -11.84 -11.82
CA THR A 281 -11.37 -12.69 -11.09
C THR A 281 -10.20 -13.02 -12.00
N ILE A 282 -9.04 -12.45 -11.70
CA ILE A 282 -7.80 -12.57 -12.46
C ILE A 282 -7.01 -13.75 -11.87
N ASN A 283 -6.88 -14.81 -12.65
CA ASN A 283 -6.12 -16.01 -12.26
C ASN A 283 -4.87 -16.26 -13.11
N THR A 284 -4.72 -15.55 -14.24
CA THR A 284 -3.60 -15.75 -15.17
C THR A 284 -2.27 -15.47 -14.49
N GLN A 285 -1.28 -16.34 -14.72
CA GLN A 285 0.08 -16.09 -14.26
C GLN A 285 0.81 -15.17 -15.25
N THR A 286 1.09 -13.93 -14.85
CA THR A 286 1.88 -13.01 -15.70
C THR A 286 3.34 -13.45 -15.76
N LEU A 287 3.86 -13.63 -16.98
CA LEU A 287 5.27 -13.93 -17.24
C LEU A 287 5.86 -12.79 -18.07
N LEU A 288 6.89 -12.11 -17.58
CA LEU A 288 7.48 -10.95 -18.25
C LEU A 288 8.84 -11.31 -18.85
N LYS A 289 9.04 -11.05 -20.15
CA LYS A 289 10.30 -11.25 -20.87
C LYS A 289 10.79 -9.94 -21.46
N TYR A 290 12.05 -9.65 -21.19
CA TYR A 290 12.70 -8.40 -21.56
C TYR A 290 13.43 -8.52 -22.90
N GLU A 291 13.71 -7.38 -23.52
CA GLU A 291 14.60 -7.32 -24.68
C GLU A 291 15.92 -8.04 -24.38
N GLN A 292 16.36 -8.86 -25.34
CA GLN A 292 17.61 -9.63 -25.28
C GLN A 292 17.61 -10.78 -24.23
N ASP A 293 16.60 -10.89 -23.34
CA ASP A 293 16.46 -12.01 -22.40
C ASP A 293 15.35 -12.99 -22.82
N PRO A 294 15.70 -14.23 -23.22
CA PRO A 294 14.72 -15.24 -23.60
C PRO A 294 13.99 -15.87 -22.40
N GLN A 295 14.38 -15.59 -21.15
CA GLN A 295 13.74 -16.12 -19.94
C GLN A 295 12.66 -15.17 -19.40
N ALA A 296 11.73 -15.74 -18.64
CA ALA A 296 10.73 -14.94 -17.91
C ALA A 296 11.24 -14.66 -16.50
N ILE A 297 11.17 -13.41 -16.06
CA ILE A 297 11.55 -13.04 -14.69
C ILE A 297 10.58 -13.61 -13.65
N THR A 298 11.09 -13.75 -12.43
CA THR A 298 10.33 -14.12 -11.24
C THR A 298 9.79 -12.88 -10.53
N ASN A 299 8.67 -13.03 -9.83
CA ASN A 299 8.24 -12.07 -8.82
C ASN A 299 9.16 -12.11 -7.58
N GLY A 300 9.19 -11.04 -6.78
CA GLY A 300 9.90 -10.98 -5.50
C GLY A 300 10.30 -9.57 -5.06
N GLU A 301 10.99 -9.49 -3.92
CA GLU A 301 11.46 -8.23 -3.33
C GLU A 301 12.51 -7.45 -4.17
N SER A 302 12.91 -7.93 -5.36
CA SER A 302 14.00 -7.33 -6.14
C SER A 302 13.91 -7.66 -7.61
N HIS A 303 13.98 -6.63 -8.46
CA HIS A 303 13.99 -6.73 -9.91
C HIS A 303 15.28 -6.16 -10.48
N HIS A 304 15.81 -6.77 -11.55
CA HIS A 304 16.96 -6.19 -12.27
C HIS A 304 16.52 -5.14 -13.29
N TYR A 305 15.42 -5.43 -14.00
CA TYR A 305 14.91 -4.60 -15.09
C TYR A 305 13.89 -3.55 -14.59
N PRO A 306 13.72 -2.43 -15.33
CA PRO A 306 12.70 -1.43 -15.06
C PRO A 306 11.27 -1.94 -15.32
N ASN A 307 10.30 -1.41 -14.57
CA ASN A 307 8.89 -1.68 -14.82
C ASN A 307 8.38 -0.79 -15.96
N HIS A 308 8.21 -1.37 -17.14
CA HIS A 308 7.60 -0.73 -18.32
C HIS A 308 6.22 -1.33 -18.65
N LEU A 309 5.48 -1.81 -17.65
CA LEU A 309 4.19 -2.46 -17.86
C LEU A 309 3.10 -1.84 -16.98
N LEU A 310 2.07 -1.29 -17.62
CA LEU A 310 0.90 -0.71 -16.96
C LEU A 310 -0.39 -1.39 -17.43
N TRP A 311 -1.09 -2.03 -16.50
CA TRP A 311 -2.41 -2.61 -16.71
C TRP A 311 -3.50 -1.58 -16.42
N ASN A 312 -4.15 -1.08 -17.46
CA ASN A 312 -5.31 -0.21 -17.36
C ASN A 312 -6.60 -1.04 -17.30
N PHE A 313 -7.20 -1.14 -16.12
CA PHE A 313 -8.53 -1.76 -15.93
C PHE A 313 -9.67 -0.74 -16.12
N GLY A 314 -9.36 0.50 -16.51
CA GLY A 314 -10.32 1.54 -16.81
C GLY A 314 -10.97 2.18 -15.57
N ILE A 315 -12.04 2.94 -15.82
CA ILE A 315 -12.66 3.85 -14.85
C ILE A 315 -13.86 3.26 -14.10
N GLY A 316 -14.10 1.96 -14.20
CA GLY A 316 -15.23 1.31 -13.53
C GLY A 316 -14.98 1.03 -12.04
N SER A 317 -16.06 0.82 -11.28
CA SER A 317 -16.03 0.53 -9.85
C SER A 317 -16.17 -0.97 -9.52
N GLN A 318 -15.58 -1.84 -10.35
CA GLN A 318 -15.61 -3.29 -10.18
C GLN A 318 -14.87 -3.74 -8.91
N ALA A 319 -15.26 -4.90 -8.37
CA ALA A 319 -14.48 -5.59 -7.35
C ALA A 319 -13.52 -6.57 -8.05
N ILE A 320 -12.28 -6.13 -8.27
CA ILE A 320 -11.24 -6.84 -9.03
C ILE A 320 -10.40 -7.67 -8.06
N THR A 321 -10.37 -8.99 -8.26
CA THR A 321 -9.60 -9.92 -7.41
C THR A 321 -8.48 -10.58 -8.20
N PHE A 322 -7.24 -10.50 -7.71
CA PHE A 322 -6.12 -11.33 -8.17
C PHE A 322 -6.03 -12.57 -7.28
N SER A 323 -6.30 -13.77 -7.83
CA SER A 323 -6.43 -15.01 -7.05
C SER A 323 -5.69 -16.23 -7.62
N GLY A 324 -4.95 -16.08 -8.72
CA GLY A 324 -4.19 -17.18 -9.33
C GLY A 324 -2.76 -16.80 -9.69
N GLY A 325 -1.83 -17.74 -9.50
CA GLY A 325 -0.43 -17.63 -9.91
C GLY A 325 0.31 -16.46 -9.27
N ARG A 326 0.46 -15.37 -10.03
CA ARG A 326 1.06 -14.08 -9.64
C ARG A 326 0.66 -13.03 -10.66
N PHE A 327 0.68 -11.76 -10.26
CA PHE A 327 0.50 -10.61 -11.15
C PHE A 327 1.74 -9.70 -11.14
N MET A 328 2.12 -9.13 -12.28
CA MET A 328 3.34 -8.34 -12.44
C MET A 328 3.10 -7.20 -13.44
N GLY A 329 3.72 -6.05 -13.17
CA GLY A 329 3.42 -4.78 -13.81
C GLY A 329 2.43 -3.96 -12.98
N SER A 330 2.50 -2.64 -13.11
CA SER A 330 1.68 -1.71 -12.34
C SER A 330 0.21 -1.74 -12.77
N VAL A 331 -0.70 -1.34 -11.88
CA VAL A 331 -2.15 -1.41 -12.04
C VAL A 331 -2.77 -0.03 -11.91
N LEU A 332 -3.46 0.42 -12.97
CA LEU A 332 -4.31 1.61 -12.98
C LEU A 332 -5.79 1.18 -13.02
N ALA A 333 -6.47 1.34 -11.90
CA ALA A 333 -7.89 0.99 -11.73
C ALA A 333 -8.59 2.03 -10.81
N PRO A 334 -8.58 3.33 -11.14
CA PRO A 334 -8.74 4.42 -10.18
C PRO A 334 -10.04 4.41 -9.37
N ASN A 335 -11.13 3.84 -9.89
CA ASN A 335 -12.42 3.74 -9.20
C ASN A 335 -12.72 2.34 -8.60
N ALA A 336 -11.85 1.36 -8.85
CA ALA A 336 -12.09 -0.05 -8.51
C ALA A 336 -11.82 -0.37 -7.03
N LEU A 337 -12.35 -1.53 -6.60
CA LEU A 337 -12.03 -2.16 -5.32
C LEU A 337 -11.12 -3.36 -5.60
N LEU A 338 -9.83 -3.21 -5.31
CA LEU A 338 -8.78 -4.19 -5.59
C LEU A 338 -8.57 -5.15 -4.41
N ASP A 339 -8.43 -6.45 -4.70
CA ASP A 339 -8.11 -7.49 -3.72
C ASP A 339 -7.01 -8.45 -4.23
N ALA A 340 -5.82 -8.39 -3.63
CA ALA A 340 -4.67 -9.20 -3.97
C ALA A 340 -4.54 -10.40 -3.02
N GLN A 341 -5.02 -11.56 -3.47
CA GLN A 341 -4.93 -12.85 -2.76
C GLN A 341 -3.68 -13.66 -3.12
N VAL A 342 -2.93 -13.22 -4.15
CA VAL A 342 -1.65 -13.80 -4.62
C VAL A 342 -0.55 -12.72 -4.65
N ASN A 343 0.70 -13.12 -4.94
CA ASN A 343 1.79 -12.17 -5.06
C ASN A 343 1.57 -11.18 -6.22
N VAL A 344 1.82 -9.90 -5.96
CA VAL A 344 1.67 -8.81 -6.94
C VAL A 344 2.87 -7.84 -6.90
N ASP A 345 3.46 -7.58 -8.07
CA ASP A 345 4.70 -6.80 -8.22
C ASP A 345 4.47 -5.60 -9.16
N GLY A 346 4.56 -4.38 -8.62
CA GLY A 346 4.24 -3.13 -9.34
C GLY A 346 3.34 -2.19 -8.52
N ASN A 347 3.20 -0.93 -8.94
CA ASN A 347 2.30 0.04 -8.27
C ASN A 347 0.84 -0.43 -8.32
N LEU A 348 0.08 -0.22 -7.25
CA LEU A 348 -1.34 -0.55 -7.15
C LEU A 348 -2.14 0.74 -6.93
N VAL A 349 -2.78 1.24 -7.99
CA VAL A 349 -3.50 2.52 -8.00
C VAL A 349 -5.00 2.30 -8.19
N ALA A 350 -5.75 2.29 -7.09
CA ALA A 350 -7.19 2.01 -7.07
C ALA A 350 -7.91 2.71 -5.90
N ASN A 351 -9.23 2.90 -6.00
CA ASN A 351 -10.01 3.55 -4.94
C ASN A 351 -9.91 2.80 -3.60
N GLN A 352 -9.95 1.46 -3.63
CA GLN A 352 -9.56 0.63 -2.49
C GLN A 352 -8.51 -0.40 -2.91
N VAL A 353 -7.50 -0.62 -2.07
CA VAL A 353 -6.51 -1.71 -2.21
C VAL A 353 -6.51 -2.61 -0.97
N THR A 354 -6.72 -3.91 -1.17
CA THR A 354 -6.64 -4.93 -0.11
C THR A 354 -5.53 -5.92 -0.47
N ILE A 355 -4.59 -6.15 0.44
CA ILE A 355 -3.52 -7.17 0.29
C ILE A 355 -3.87 -8.30 1.26
N SER A 356 -4.59 -9.32 0.77
CA SER A 356 -5.37 -10.25 1.60
C SER A 356 -4.75 -11.63 1.80
N GLY A 357 -3.89 -12.09 0.88
CA GLY A 357 -3.35 -13.46 0.91
C GLY A 357 -1.90 -13.62 0.47
N GLY A 358 -1.45 -12.85 -0.54
CA GLY A 358 -0.07 -12.88 -1.04
C GLY A 358 0.76 -11.67 -0.61
N GLU A 359 2.08 -11.81 -0.68
CA GLU A 359 3.02 -10.71 -0.43
C GLU A 359 3.09 -9.82 -1.68
N SER A 360 3.09 -8.50 -1.50
CA SER A 360 3.18 -7.53 -2.61
C SER A 360 4.53 -6.79 -2.61
N HIS A 361 5.06 -6.46 -3.78
CA HIS A 361 6.42 -5.90 -3.92
C HIS A 361 6.46 -4.61 -4.76
N ARG A 362 7.15 -3.59 -4.23
CA ARG A 362 7.38 -2.32 -4.91
C ARG A 362 8.28 -2.49 -6.13
N TRP A 363 7.78 -2.02 -7.26
CA TRP A 363 8.51 -1.93 -8.52
C TRP A 363 7.90 -0.77 -9.32
N ASP A 364 8.44 0.42 -9.13
CA ASP A 364 7.80 1.64 -9.65
C ASP A 364 7.81 1.64 -11.18
N LEU A 365 6.66 1.97 -11.77
CA LEU A 365 6.55 2.27 -13.19
C LEU A 365 7.61 3.30 -13.59
N GLN A 366 8.23 3.12 -14.75
CA GLN A 366 9.12 4.09 -15.34
C GLN A 366 8.38 4.88 -16.42
N PRO A 367 8.62 6.20 -16.53
CA PRO A 367 7.95 7.05 -17.52
C PRO A 367 8.39 6.67 -18.93
N GLY A 368 7.42 6.36 -19.79
CA GLY A 368 7.67 5.98 -21.18
C GLY A 368 8.33 7.11 -21.96
N THR A 369 9.37 6.77 -22.74
CA THR A 369 10.03 7.75 -23.63
C THR A 369 10.01 7.27 -25.07
N ASP A 370 9.71 8.17 -26.02
CA ASP A 370 9.81 7.86 -27.45
C ASP A 370 11.29 7.70 -27.84
N THR A 371 11.75 6.46 -27.91
CA THR A 371 13.06 6.09 -28.45
C THR A 371 13.09 6.15 -29.99
N ASP A 372 11.92 6.19 -30.63
CA ASP A 372 11.74 6.24 -32.10
C ASP A 372 11.70 7.69 -32.66
N THR A 373 11.62 8.73 -31.81
CA THR A 373 11.90 10.10 -32.25
C THR A 373 13.41 10.29 -32.39
N ASP A 374 13.93 10.00 -33.59
CA ASP A 374 15.30 10.27 -34.06
C ASP A 374 16.33 10.30 -32.93
N LYS A 375 16.84 9.11 -32.51
CA LYS A 375 18.10 9.06 -31.77
C LYS A 375 19.12 9.88 -32.57
N PRO A 376 19.62 11.03 -32.06
CA PRO A 376 20.62 11.77 -32.78
C PRO A 376 21.82 10.84 -32.95
N THR A 377 22.19 10.56 -34.20
CA THR A 377 23.55 10.12 -34.48
C THR A 377 24.45 11.23 -33.97
N ASP A 378 25.06 11.01 -32.80
CA ASP A 378 26.02 11.90 -32.15
C ASP A 378 26.94 12.44 -33.25
N PRO A 379 26.84 13.74 -33.60
CA PRO A 379 27.20 14.22 -34.93
C PRO A 379 28.67 13.91 -35.20
N ASP A 380 28.92 13.08 -36.22
CA ASP A 380 30.19 12.41 -36.53
C ASP A 380 31.39 13.21 -36.00
N LYS A 381 32.02 12.71 -34.91
CA LYS A 381 32.98 13.45 -34.07
C LYS A 381 33.75 14.43 -34.95
N PRO A 382 33.55 15.76 -34.80
CA PRO A 382 34.02 16.72 -35.78
C PRO A 382 35.50 16.46 -36.07
N THR A 383 35.79 16.31 -37.36
CA THR A 383 37.14 16.12 -37.88
C THR A 383 38.02 17.19 -37.27
N ASP A 384 39.10 16.78 -36.58
CA ASP A 384 39.85 17.70 -35.74
C ASP A 384 40.29 18.91 -36.58
N PRO A 385 39.93 20.14 -36.19
CA PRO A 385 40.09 21.31 -37.03
C PRO A 385 41.57 21.51 -37.36
N ASP A 386 41.86 21.85 -38.62
CA ASP A 386 43.22 22.11 -39.08
C ASP A 386 43.96 23.02 -38.10
N LYS A 387 45.19 22.60 -37.71
CA LYS A 387 45.95 23.29 -36.66
C LYS A 387 46.00 24.79 -36.99
N PRO A 388 45.51 25.67 -36.10
CA PRO A 388 45.54 27.10 -36.37
C PRO A 388 46.97 27.57 -36.60
N THR A 389 47.12 28.45 -37.58
CA THR A 389 48.34 29.21 -37.81
C THR A 389 48.65 30.01 -36.55
N ASP A 390 49.92 29.98 -36.12
CA ASP A 390 50.33 30.66 -34.90
C ASP A 390 50.04 32.17 -35.00
N PRO A 391 49.41 32.78 -33.98
CA PRO A 391 49.05 34.19 -34.02
C PRO A 391 50.31 35.07 -34.01
N GLU A 392 50.25 36.21 -34.69
CA GLU A 392 51.36 37.17 -34.68
C GLU A 392 51.65 37.65 -33.25
N LYS A 393 52.95 37.79 -32.92
CA LYS A 393 53.39 38.13 -31.57
C LYS A 393 52.80 39.49 -31.15
N PRO A 394 52.06 39.58 -30.02
CA PRO A 394 51.59 40.85 -29.51
C PRO A 394 52.74 41.86 -29.30
N THR A 395 52.46 43.12 -29.59
CA THR A 395 53.29 44.25 -29.13
C THR A 395 53.24 44.33 -27.62
N ASP A 396 54.40 44.45 -26.97
CA ASP A 396 54.49 44.52 -25.51
C ASP A 396 53.71 45.74 -24.96
N PRO A 397 52.87 45.57 -23.91
CA PRO A 397 52.09 46.66 -23.33
C PRO A 397 52.97 47.61 -22.51
N ASP A 398 52.58 48.89 -22.45
CA ASP A 398 53.27 49.89 -21.65
C ASP A 398 53.36 49.53 -20.16
N LYS A 399 54.51 49.81 -19.54
CA LYS A 399 54.78 49.46 -18.14
C LYS A 399 53.78 50.17 -17.20
N PRO A 400 53.00 49.43 -16.38
CA PRO A 400 52.07 50.05 -15.46
C PRO A 400 52.78 50.88 -14.39
N THR A 401 52.16 51.99 -14.01
CA THR A 401 52.57 52.86 -12.90
C THR A 401 52.48 52.11 -11.58
N GLU A 402 53.45 52.30 -10.68
CA GLU A 402 53.50 51.57 -9.41
C GLU A 402 52.36 51.99 -8.46
N PRO A 403 51.61 51.03 -7.87
CA PRO A 403 50.57 51.34 -6.90
C PRO A 403 51.12 52.05 -5.65
N GLY A 404 50.34 53.00 -5.13
CA GLY A 404 50.64 53.65 -3.86
C GLY A 404 50.74 52.64 -2.71
N LYS A 405 51.78 52.78 -1.88
CA LYS A 405 52.07 51.85 -0.79
C LYS A 405 50.92 51.84 0.24
N PRO A 406 50.29 50.70 0.55
CA PRO A 406 49.17 50.65 1.49
C PRO A 406 49.63 51.01 2.91
N THR A 407 48.77 51.72 3.64
CA THR A 407 48.93 51.94 5.08
C THR A 407 48.62 50.64 5.83
N ASN A 408 49.48 50.27 6.78
CA ASN A 408 49.23 49.11 7.64
C ASN A 408 47.93 49.32 8.44
N PRO A 409 47.06 48.28 8.60
CA PRO A 409 45.96 48.33 9.55
C PRO A 409 46.48 48.32 10.99
N ASP A 410 45.74 48.95 11.90
CA ASP A 410 46.05 48.93 13.33
C ASP A 410 45.98 47.52 13.93
N LYS A 411 46.82 47.25 14.93
CA LYS A 411 46.86 45.94 15.60
C LYS A 411 45.53 45.70 16.34
N PRO A 412 44.88 44.54 16.15
CA PRO A 412 43.71 44.16 16.95
C PRO A 412 44.00 44.16 18.45
N THR A 413 43.05 44.64 19.24
CA THR A 413 43.05 44.50 20.70
C THR A 413 43.01 43.01 21.06
N GLU A 414 43.82 42.59 22.02
CA GLU A 414 43.82 41.19 22.46
C GLU A 414 42.55 40.89 23.28
N PRO A 415 41.88 39.74 23.06
CA PRO A 415 40.64 39.39 23.76
C PRO A 415 40.93 39.02 25.22
N ASP A 416 39.99 39.36 26.11
CA ASP A 416 40.09 39.03 27.53
C ASP A 416 40.21 37.53 27.78
N LYS A 417 41.05 37.18 28.76
CA LYS A 417 41.38 35.79 29.07
C LYS A 417 40.16 35.07 29.68
N PRO A 418 39.78 33.87 29.17
CA PRO A 418 38.67 33.12 29.74
C PRO A 418 38.84 32.83 31.23
N THR A 419 37.77 33.04 32.01
CA THR A 419 37.69 32.57 33.38
C THR A 419 37.69 31.04 33.42
N THR A 420 38.43 30.45 34.36
CA THR A 420 38.51 29.01 34.51
C THR A 420 37.16 28.45 35.03
N PRO A 421 36.56 27.44 34.37
CA PRO A 421 35.37 26.79 34.89
C PRO A 421 35.61 26.20 36.28
N GLU A 422 34.61 26.30 37.16
CA GLU A 422 34.66 25.63 38.46
C GLU A 422 34.67 24.11 38.28
N LYS A 423 35.41 23.41 39.15
CA LYS A 423 35.57 21.97 39.08
C LYS A 423 34.25 21.27 39.47
N PRO A 424 33.71 20.35 38.65
CA PRO A 424 32.50 19.61 39.00
C PRO A 424 32.62 18.90 40.36
N ALA A 425 31.56 18.98 41.16
CA ALA A 425 31.45 18.20 42.39
C ALA A 425 31.52 16.70 42.08
N LYS A 426 32.14 15.92 42.99
CA LYS A 426 32.15 14.45 42.87
C LYS A 426 30.70 13.94 42.94
N PRO A 427 30.30 12.98 42.08
CA PRO A 427 29.05 12.24 42.28
C PRO A 427 29.04 11.56 43.64
N ALA A 428 27.86 11.47 44.26
CA ALA A 428 27.65 10.61 45.43
C ALA A 428 27.76 9.14 45.00
N GLU A 429 28.22 8.28 45.92
CA GLU A 429 28.31 6.84 45.65
C GLU A 429 26.90 6.22 45.56
N PRO A 430 26.67 5.25 44.65
CA PRO A 430 25.37 4.56 44.57
C PRO A 430 25.10 3.77 45.85
N ASN A 431 23.87 3.87 46.38
CA ASN A 431 23.39 2.94 47.40
C ASN A 431 23.40 1.52 46.85
N GLN A 432 23.80 0.55 47.68
CA GLN A 432 23.81 -0.86 47.29
C GLN A 432 22.39 -1.35 46.97
N PRO A 433 22.20 -2.20 45.94
CA PRO A 433 20.90 -2.74 45.61
C PRO A 433 20.39 -3.65 46.72
N ILE A 434 19.13 -3.48 47.11
CA ILE A 434 18.43 -4.37 48.04
C ILE A 434 18.28 -5.75 47.35
N ALA A 435 18.63 -6.81 48.06
CA ALA A 435 18.51 -8.17 47.53
C ALA A 435 17.03 -8.52 47.23
N PRO A 436 16.73 -9.16 46.09
CA PRO A 436 15.36 -9.52 45.74
C PRO A 436 14.80 -10.56 46.72
N GLU A 437 13.55 -10.40 47.13
CA GLU A 437 12.85 -11.41 47.92
C GLU A 437 12.65 -12.71 47.12
N LYS A 438 12.61 -13.84 47.82
CA LYS A 438 12.35 -15.14 47.19
C LYS A 438 10.95 -15.18 46.57
N PRO A 439 10.79 -15.71 45.35
CA PRO A 439 9.47 -16.00 44.80
C PRO A 439 8.65 -16.89 45.75
N GLY A 440 7.38 -16.54 45.95
CA GLY A 440 6.44 -17.37 46.69
C GLY A 440 6.21 -18.71 46.01
N LEU A 441 5.94 -19.76 46.80
CA LEU A 441 5.59 -21.08 46.27
C LEU A 441 4.25 -21.00 45.51
N PRO A 442 4.11 -21.67 44.35
CA PRO A 442 2.87 -21.65 43.58
C PRO A 442 1.75 -22.34 44.37
N THR A 443 0.58 -21.70 44.44
CA THR A 443 -0.63 -22.30 45.01
C THR A 443 -1.11 -23.47 44.16
N ARG A 444 -1.42 -24.59 44.82
CA ARG A 444 -1.92 -25.81 44.19
C ARG A 444 -3.29 -25.56 43.51
N PRO A 445 -3.54 -26.07 42.29
CA PRO A 445 -4.85 -25.98 41.66
C PRO A 445 -5.96 -26.64 42.49
N SER A 446 -7.14 -26.02 42.53
CA SER A 446 -8.36 -26.64 43.05
C SER A 446 -8.79 -27.82 42.17
N PRO A 447 -9.40 -28.88 42.74
CA PRO A 447 -9.99 -29.95 41.95
C PRO A 447 -11.19 -29.45 41.11
N PRO A 448 -11.49 -30.08 39.97
CA PRO A 448 -12.64 -29.73 39.15
C PRO A 448 -13.96 -30.04 39.88
N HIS A 449 -15.00 -29.24 39.60
CA HIS A 449 -16.34 -29.51 40.11
C HIS A 449 -16.99 -30.71 39.41
N GLU A 450 -17.54 -31.61 40.22
CA GLU A 450 -18.25 -32.81 39.79
C GLU A 450 -19.60 -32.45 39.15
N SER A 451 -19.90 -33.05 38.00
CA SER A 451 -21.17 -32.81 37.30
C SER A 451 -22.24 -33.81 37.77
N ALA A 452 -23.36 -33.31 38.30
CA ALA A 452 -24.46 -34.15 38.76
C ALA A 452 -25.15 -34.88 37.59
N PRO A 453 -25.52 -36.17 37.75
CA PRO A 453 -26.18 -36.93 36.70
C PRO A 453 -27.65 -36.53 36.54
N SER A 454 -28.12 -36.49 35.29
CA SER A 454 -29.55 -36.57 34.97
C SER A 454 -29.90 -38.00 34.62
N THR A 455 -31.04 -38.50 35.09
CA THR A 455 -31.48 -39.89 34.90
C THR A 455 -32.49 -40.01 33.77
N ASP A 456 -32.26 -40.93 32.84
CA ASP A 456 -33.21 -41.28 31.78
C ASP A 456 -34.54 -41.83 32.32
N LEU A 457 -35.61 -41.62 31.55
CA LEU A 457 -36.77 -42.50 31.54
C LEU A 457 -37.56 -42.35 30.21
N ASP A 458 -37.22 -43.19 29.24
CA ASP A 458 -37.97 -43.37 27.99
C ASP A 458 -39.40 -43.89 28.23
N ASN A 459 -40.31 -43.64 27.28
CA ASN A 459 -40.90 -44.65 26.36
C ASN A 459 -42.13 -44.10 25.56
N VAL A 460 -42.56 -44.83 24.53
CA VAL A 460 -43.85 -44.78 23.80
C VAL A 460 -43.98 -43.82 22.60
N THR A 461 -43.16 -44.09 21.57
CA THR A 461 -43.63 -44.68 20.29
C THR A 461 -44.96 -44.20 19.64
N THR A 462 -44.81 -43.32 18.63
CA THR A 462 -45.59 -43.19 17.35
C THR A 462 -47.14 -43.07 17.33
N THR A 463 -47.65 -42.07 16.59
CA THR A 463 -48.45 -42.27 15.35
C THR A 463 -48.68 -40.96 14.57
N ASN A 464 -49.00 -41.04 13.28
CA ASN A 464 -49.29 -39.88 12.40
C ASN A 464 -50.80 -39.54 12.39
N THR A 465 -51.19 -38.26 12.29
CA THR A 465 -52.04 -37.68 11.19
C THR A 465 -52.64 -36.27 11.44
N THR A 466 -52.58 -35.42 10.40
CA THR A 466 -53.65 -34.52 9.87
C THR A 466 -54.22 -33.30 10.65
N SER A 467 -53.90 -32.11 10.12
CA SER A 467 -54.71 -30.88 9.88
C SER A 467 -55.63 -30.22 10.94
N ALA A 468 -55.22 -29.00 11.32
CA ALA A 468 -55.93 -27.71 11.14
C ALA A 468 -57.33 -27.41 11.75
N HIS A 469 -57.48 -26.16 12.23
CA HIS A 469 -58.77 -25.47 12.46
C HIS A 469 -58.67 -23.97 12.12
N GLN A 470 -59.80 -23.31 11.84
CA GLN A 470 -59.86 -21.96 11.26
C GLN A 470 -60.72 -20.95 12.05
N ALA A 471 -60.21 -19.71 12.15
CA ALA A 471 -60.95 -18.43 11.97
C ALA A 471 -62.18 -18.17 12.90
N PRO A 472 -63.09 -17.18 12.71
CA PRO A 472 -63.45 -16.34 11.54
C PRO A 472 -63.08 -14.83 11.65
N SER A 473 -63.48 -14.02 10.64
CA SER A 473 -63.37 -12.55 10.62
C SER A 473 -64.44 -11.89 9.71
N SER A 474 -64.66 -10.58 9.86
CA SER A 474 -65.60 -9.70 9.12
C SER A 474 -65.24 -8.24 9.43
N ALA A 475 -65.41 -7.20 8.59
CA ALA A 475 -66.01 -6.96 7.26
C ALA A 475 -65.65 -5.49 6.83
N ILE A 476 -65.79 -4.92 5.60
CA ILE A 476 -66.17 -5.28 4.21
C ILE A 476 -65.70 -4.12 3.26
N VAL A 477 -66.03 -4.15 1.95
CA VAL A 477 -65.91 -3.09 0.88
C VAL A 477 -64.69 -3.16 -0.07
N ARG A 478 -64.99 -3.10 -1.39
CA ARG A 478 -64.14 -2.79 -2.59
C ARG A 478 -64.91 -1.78 -3.46
N PRO A 479 -64.29 -0.97 -4.36
CA PRO A 479 -64.02 -1.37 -5.77
C PRO A 479 -62.68 -0.82 -6.36
N ALA A 480 -61.92 -1.55 -7.20
CA ALA A 480 -61.94 -1.61 -8.70
C ALA A 480 -61.29 -0.38 -9.42
N ALA A 481 -60.68 -0.43 -10.61
CA ALA A 481 -60.52 -1.44 -11.69
C ALA A 481 -59.12 -1.25 -12.36
N SER A 482 -58.36 -2.22 -12.90
CA SER A 482 -58.53 -3.35 -13.86
C SER A 482 -58.28 -3.04 -15.35
N ARG A 483 -57.12 -3.47 -15.89
CA ARG A 483 -56.84 -4.09 -17.22
C ARG A 483 -55.31 -4.25 -17.37
N ILE A 484 -54.70 -5.43 -17.50
CA ILE A 484 -54.81 -6.53 -18.50
C ILE A 484 -54.10 -6.21 -19.83
N PHE A 485 -53.00 -6.92 -20.09
CA PHE A 485 -52.85 -7.75 -21.29
C PHE A 485 -51.93 -8.95 -21.00
N THR A 486 -52.10 -10.05 -21.76
CA THR A 486 -51.41 -11.34 -21.56
C THR A 486 -51.30 -12.09 -22.88
N SER A 487 -50.18 -12.80 -23.11
CA SER A 487 -50.13 -13.91 -24.08
C SER A 487 -49.06 -14.94 -23.70
N SER A 488 -49.52 -16.17 -23.44
CA SER A 488 -48.75 -17.42 -23.59
C SER A 488 -49.10 -17.98 -25.00
N ALA A 489 -48.62 -19.10 -25.55
CA ALA A 489 -47.90 -20.27 -25.01
C ALA A 489 -47.31 -21.13 -26.15
N HIS A 490 -46.41 -22.08 -25.82
CA HIS A 490 -46.35 -23.47 -26.36
C HIS A 490 -46.02 -23.71 -27.86
N ALA A 491 -45.54 -24.89 -28.32
CA ALA A 491 -45.02 -26.11 -27.64
C ALA A 491 -44.15 -27.00 -28.58
N THR A 492 -43.50 -28.01 -27.99
CA THR A 492 -42.89 -29.24 -28.53
C THR A 492 -43.98 -30.27 -29.02
N PRO A 493 -43.78 -31.59 -29.33
CA PRO A 493 -42.68 -32.53 -29.00
C PRO A 493 -42.27 -33.64 -30.02
N ALA A 494 -41.18 -34.37 -29.69
CA ALA A 494 -40.89 -35.81 -29.90
C ALA A 494 -39.48 -36.08 -29.28
N GLN A 495 -39.15 -37.00 -28.35
CA GLN A 495 -39.63 -38.34 -27.91
C GLN A 495 -39.50 -39.44 -29.00
N GLU A 496 -38.98 -40.65 -28.75
CA GLU A 496 -38.34 -41.28 -27.55
C GLU A 496 -37.43 -42.46 -28.05
N ALA A 497 -36.78 -43.39 -27.33
CA ALA A 497 -36.71 -43.90 -25.94
C ALA A 497 -35.42 -44.79 -25.83
N THR A 498 -34.83 -45.23 -24.70
CA THR A 498 -34.88 -44.96 -23.23
C THR A 498 -33.42 -45.23 -22.69
N ASP A 499 -33.00 -45.66 -21.48
CA ASP A 499 -33.61 -46.20 -20.24
C ASP A 499 -32.66 -46.06 -19.01
N ASN A 500 -32.91 -46.81 -17.93
CA ASN A 500 -32.32 -46.66 -16.59
C ASN A 500 -31.04 -47.49 -16.32
N ALA A 501 -30.20 -47.00 -15.38
CA ALA A 501 -29.89 -47.65 -14.07
C ALA A 501 -28.42 -47.56 -13.57
N GLN A 502 -28.21 -46.65 -12.61
CA GLN A 502 -27.43 -46.79 -11.36
C GLN A 502 -25.90 -47.11 -11.35
N LEU A 503 -25.20 -46.41 -10.44
CA LEU A 503 -23.75 -46.48 -10.17
C LEU A 503 -23.27 -47.76 -9.48
N PRO A 504 -21.96 -48.04 -9.59
CA PRO A 504 -21.19 -48.47 -8.42
C PRO A 504 -19.87 -47.69 -8.21
N GLN A 505 -19.56 -47.36 -6.95
CA GLN A 505 -18.18 -47.33 -6.42
C GLN A 505 -17.78 -48.76 -6.01
N THR A 506 -16.55 -49.19 -5.73
CA THR A 506 -15.26 -48.53 -5.41
C THR A 506 -14.12 -49.19 -6.23
N SER A 507 -12.86 -48.72 -6.25
CA SER A 507 -11.84 -48.98 -5.20
C SER A 507 -10.50 -48.31 -5.56
N GLU A 508 -9.68 -47.96 -4.56
CA GLU A 508 -8.33 -47.39 -4.75
C GLU A 508 -7.25 -48.47 -5.02
N PRO A 509 -5.98 -48.04 -5.21
CA PRO A 509 -5.08 -48.17 -4.07
C PRO A 509 -4.27 -46.90 -3.71
N VAL A 510 -4.17 -46.64 -2.41
CA VAL A 510 -3.27 -45.64 -1.79
C VAL A 510 -1.80 -45.91 -2.11
N THR A 511 -1.01 -44.87 -2.37
CA THR A 511 0.42 -44.86 -2.04
C THR A 511 0.88 -43.48 -1.58
N SER A 512 1.27 -43.35 -0.31
CA SER A 512 1.73 -42.08 0.29
C SER A 512 3.03 -42.23 1.09
N GLN A 513 4.05 -41.52 0.60
CA GLN A 513 5.07 -40.80 1.37
C GLN A 513 6.17 -41.49 2.24
N ASN A 514 7.33 -40.83 2.22
CA ASN A 514 8.33 -40.62 3.28
C ASN A 514 9.19 -41.79 3.82
N TRP A 515 10.41 -41.94 3.27
CA TRP A 515 11.59 -42.32 4.08
C TRP A 515 12.82 -41.47 3.69
N LEU A 516 13.34 -40.64 4.61
CA LEU A 516 14.66 -40.02 4.48
C LEU A 516 15.19 -39.51 5.84
N THR A 517 15.84 -40.38 6.63
CA THR A 517 16.52 -40.02 7.88
C THR A 517 17.76 -40.87 8.16
N LEU A 518 18.85 -40.18 8.56
CA LEU A 518 20.05 -40.64 9.26
C LEU A 518 21.09 -41.59 8.58
N LEU A 519 22.29 -41.01 8.40
CA LEU A 519 23.61 -41.48 8.88
C LEU A 519 24.10 -42.93 8.62
N GLY A 520 25.26 -43.03 7.95
CA GLY A 520 26.16 -44.20 8.00
C GLY A 520 27.46 -43.92 7.24
N ALA A 521 28.63 -44.28 7.79
CA ALA A 521 29.94 -43.91 7.24
C ALA A 521 30.81 -45.12 6.85
N SER A 522 31.51 -45.01 5.72
CA SER A 522 32.70 -45.76 5.29
C SER A 522 33.12 -45.24 3.90
N LEU A 523 34.36 -45.21 3.42
CA LEU A 523 35.75 -45.19 3.92
C LEU A 523 36.61 -45.42 2.64
N LEU A 524 37.87 -44.99 2.66
CA LEU A 524 38.95 -45.41 1.72
C LEU A 524 38.88 -44.98 0.23
N THR A 525 39.55 -43.85 -0.04
CA THR A 525 40.70 -43.71 -0.97
C THR A 525 40.69 -44.38 -2.35
N ILE A 526 40.99 -43.57 -3.38
CA ILE A 526 42.27 -43.68 -4.12
C ILE A 526 42.71 -42.28 -4.57
N SER A 527 44.03 -42.04 -4.61
CA SER A 527 44.63 -40.75 -4.97
C SER A 527 45.13 -40.73 -6.42
N SER A 528 45.36 -39.52 -6.94
CA SER A 528 46.55 -39.12 -7.75
C SER A 528 46.24 -38.40 -9.06
N SER A 529 46.57 -37.10 -9.09
CA SER A 529 47.25 -36.37 -10.17
C SER A 529 46.95 -36.67 -11.65
N LEU A 530 46.69 -35.60 -12.43
CA LEU A 530 47.72 -35.10 -13.36
C LEU A 530 47.59 -33.60 -13.69
N HIS A 531 48.65 -32.88 -13.37
CA HIS A 531 49.36 -31.88 -14.17
C HIS A 531 48.63 -30.80 -15.02
N PHE A 532 48.84 -29.57 -14.54
CA PHE A 532 48.85 -28.31 -15.29
C PHE A 532 49.79 -28.33 -16.50
N ARG A 533 49.35 -27.79 -17.66
CA ARG A 533 50.25 -27.31 -18.74
C ARG A 533 49.65 -26.08 -19.43
N ARG A 534 50.52 -25.16 -19.85
CA ARG A 534 50.16 -23.78 -20.22
C ARG A 534 50.98 -23.26 -21.41
N SER A 535 50.38 -23.25 -22.59
CA SER A 535 50.77 -22.43 -23.77
C SER A 535 49.58 -22.47 -24.75
N ARG A 536 48.96 -21.36 -25.14
CA ARG A 536 49.43 -20.24 -25.99
C ARG A 536 49.62 -20.62 -27.46
N ASN A 537 49.15 -19.71 -28.31
CA ASN A 537 49.11 -19.74 -29.78
C ASN A 537 48.06 -20.74 -30.31
N GLU A 538 47.28 -20.41 -31.34
CA GLU A 538 47.23 -19.16 -32.15
C GLU A 538 45.94 -18.37 -31.90
#